data_AF-A0A8J6NU58-F1
#
_entry.id   AF-A0A8J6NU58-F1
#
_cell.length_a   1.000
_cell.length_b   1.000
_cell.length_c   1.000
_cell.angle_alpha   90.00
_cell.angle_beta   90.00
_cell.angle_gamma   90.00
#
_symmetry.space_group_name_H-M   'P 1'
#
loop_
_entity.id
_entity.type
_entity.pdbx_description
1 polymer ?
#
loop_
_entity_poly.entity_id
_entity_poly.type
_entity_poly.pdbx_seq_one_letter_code
_entity_poly.pdbx_strand_id
1 'polypeptide(L)'
;MIKKKVLNPEQIRRIDGGFSFIPHRFLTDGFLASLSQKELLLYLFLTLASDRNGLSFYSYDAICTLLQLNLDQYVEARNSLIDKDLIAFDGTLFQVLDLPPIPAEGLSLKPALDSDRVEDLSPISQLLKQTFKDI
;
A
#
# COMPACT_ATOMS: atom_id res chain seq x y z
N MET A 1 -14.25 14.86 -17.70
CA MET A 1 -15.24 14.39 -16.70
C MET A 1 -16.29 13.49 -17.33
N ILE A 2 -16.14 12.18 -17.13
CA ILE A 2 -17.15 11.16 -17.50
C ILE A 2 -18.29 11.21 -16.48
N LYS A 3 -19.55 11.32 -16.95
CA LYS A 3 -20.72 11.26 -16.06
C LYS A 3 -20.95 9.82 -15.61
N LYS A 4 -20.62 9.52 -14.36
CA LYS A 4 -20.82 8.18 -13.76
C LYS A 4 -22.31 7.93 -13.51
N LYS A 5 -22.80 6.73 -13.83
CA LYS A 5 -24.14 6.24 -13.48
C LYS A 5 -24.03 5.29 -12.29
N VAL A 6 -24.79 5.54 -11.22
CA VAL A 6 -24.90 4.60 -10.09
C VAL A 6 -25.54 3.31 -10.59
N LEU A 7 -24.89 2.18 -10.34
CA LEU A 7 -25.34 0.87 -10.81
C LEU A 7 -26.46 0.28 -9.93
N ASN A 8 -26.36 0.46 -8.62
CA ASN A 8 -27.33 -0.05 -7.64
C ASN A 8 -27.65 1.04 -6.59
N PRO A 9 -28.70 1.85 -6.80
CA PRO A 9 -29.06 2.96 -5.90
C PRO A 9 -29.43 2.54 -4.48
N GLU A 10 -29.91 1.30 -4.30
CA GLU A 10 -30.32 0.76 -3.00
C GLU A 10 -29.13 0.36 -2.12
N GLN A 11 -27.94 0.19 -2.71
CA GLN A 11 -26.73 -0.25 -2.02
C GLN A 11 -25.56 0.73 -2.21
N ILE A 12 -25.84 2.02 -2.04
CA ILE A 12 -24.80 3.04 -1.99
C ILE A 12 -24.01 2.88 -0.68
N ARG A 13 -22.71 2.63 -0.80
CA ARG A 13 -21.81 2.51 0.35
C ARG A 13 -21.83 3.79 1.19
N ARG A 14 -21.79 3.62 2.51
CA ARG A 14 -21.64 4.69 3.51
C ARG A 14 -20.44 4.37 4.40
N ILE A 15 -19.84 5.41 4.98
CA ILE A 15 -18.80 5.25 5.98
C ILE A 15 -19.49 5.36 7.34
N ASP A 16 -19.73 4.21 7.99
CA ASP A 16 -20.43 4.12 9.27
C ASP A 16 -19.44 3.71 10.37
N GLY A 17 -19.08 4.64 11.26
CA GLY A 17 -18.39 4.35 12.53
C GLY A 17 -16.95 3.80 12.46
N GLY A 18 -16.33 3.72 11.27
CA GLY A 18 -14.93 3.32 11.09
C GLY A 18 -14.01 4.50 10.77
N PHE A 19 -12.74 4.39 11.15
CA PHE A 19 -11.70 5.37 10.82
C PHE A 19 -10.82 4.94 9.63
N SER A 20 -10.95 3.69 9.19
CA SER A 20 -10.22 3.11 8.09
C SER A 20 -10.62 3.75 6.76
N PHE A 21 -9.71 4.50 6.15
CA PHE A 21 -9.84 4.96 4.78
C PHE A 21 -8.52 4.76 4.06
N ILE A 22 -8.60 4.61 2.74
CA ILE A 22 -7.43 4.60 1.87
C ILE A 22 -7.51 5.86 1.02
N PRO A 23 -6.52 6.76 1.09
CA PRO A 23 -6.51 7.95 0.25
C PRO A 23 -6.64 7.58 -1.22
N HIS A 24 -7.44 8.32 -1.99
CA HIS A 24 -7.55 8.08 -3.45
C HIS A 24 -6.18 8.13 -4.14
N ARG A 25 -5.24 8.91 -3.58
CA ARG A 25 -3.86 9.02 -4.04
C ARG A 25 -3.06 7.71 -3.98
N PHE A 26 -3.47 6.76 -3.13
CA PHE A 26 -2.92 5.40 -3.15
C PHE A 26 -3.07 4.73 -4.52
N LEU A 27 -4.15 5.03 -5.24
CA LEU A 27 -4.37 4.55 -6.60
C LEU A 27 -3.71 5.47 -7.64
N THR A 28 -3.96 6.79 -7.56
CA THR A 28 -3.54 7.71 -8.63
C THR A 28 -2.04 7.96 -8.68
N ASP A 29 -1.36 7.87 -7.54
CA ASP A 29 0.06 8.22 -7.44
C ASP A 29 0.95 6.96 -7.57
N GLY A 30 0.35 5.79 -7.83
CA GLY A 30 1.09 4.57 -8.17
C GLY A 30 1.45 3.65 -7.00
N PHE A 31 1.03 3.96 -5.76
CA PHE A 31 1.31 3.09 -4.59
C PHE A 31 0.79 1.68 -4.80
N LEU A 32 -0.46 1.53 -5.25
CA LEU A 32 -1.04 0.21 -5.52
C LEU A 32 -0.17 -0.63 -6.47
N ALA A 33 0.37 0.00 -7.51
CA ALA A 33 1.21 -0.67 -8.51
C ALA A 33 2.63 -0.96 -8.01
N SER A 34 3.13 -0.21 -7.03
CA SER A 34 4.46 -0.41 -6.44
C SER A 34 4.53 -1.57 -5.43
N LEU A 35 3.38 -2.13 -5.04
CA LEU A 35 3.29 -3.15 -3.99
C LEU A 35 3.06 -4.54 -4.55
N SER A 36 3.69 -5.53 -3.93
CA SER A 36 3.38 -6.94 -4.18
C SER A 36 1.99 -7.30 -3.66
N GLN A 37 1.42 -8.42 -4.13
CA GLN A 37 0.11 -8.89 -3.65
C GLN A 37 0.08 -9.09 -2.12
N LYS A 38 1.17 -9.58 -1.52
CA LYS A 38 1.26 -9.82 -0.07
C LYS A 38 1.37 -8.51 0.70
N GLU A 39 2.13 -7.54 0.18
CA GLU A 39 2.22 -6.18 0.73
C GLU A 39 0.85 -5.50 0.70
N LEU A 40 0.11 -5.62 -0.41
CA LEU A 40 -1.25 -5.10 -0.53
C LEU A 40 -2.19 -5.75 0.49
N LEU A 41 -2.17 -7.08 0.61
CA LEU A 41 -3.02 -7.79 1.58
C LEU A 41 -2.74 -7.33 3.02
N LEU A 42 -1.46 -7.22 3.39
CA LEU A 42 -1.07 -6.78 4.73
C LEU A 42 -1.43 -5.30 4.97
N TYR A 43 -1.15 -4.41 4.01
CA TYR A 43 -1.46 -2.99 4.12
C TYR A 43 -2.98 -2.74 4.24
N LEU A 44 -3.79 -3.42 3.42
CA LEU A 44 -5.24 -3.35 3.50
C LEU A 44 -5.76 -3.86 4.84
N PHE A 45 -5.23 -4.99 5.32
CA PHE A 45 -5.60 -5.54 6.62
C PHE A 45 -5.30 -4.55 7.75
N LEU A 46 -4.08 -4.01 7.80
CA LEU A 46 -3.69 -3.05 8.82
C LEU A 46 -4.57 -1.80 8.75
N THR A 47 -4.83 -1.27 7.55
CA THR A 47 -5.74 -0.12 7.38
C THR A 47 -7.12 -0.39 7.95
N LEU A 48 -7.69 -1.59 7.71
CA LEU A 48 -8.99 -2.00 8.24
C LEU A 48 -8.99 -2.18 9.77
N ALA A 49 -7.86 -2.67 10.32
CA ALA A 49 -7.71 -2.98 11.73
C ALA A 49 -7.22 -1.79 12.58
N SER A 50 -6.91 -0.67 11.95
CA SER A 50 -6.35 0.51 12.60
C SER A 50 -7.40 1.46 13.17
N ASP A 51 -7.04 2.13 14.26
CA ASP A 51 -7.80 3.25 14.81
C ASP A 51 -7.59 4.55 14.01
N ARG A 52 -8.13 5.67 14.52
CA ARG A 52 -7.99 7.01 13.91
C ARG A 52 -6.56 7.52 13.75
N ASN A 53 -5.59 6.95 14.47
CA ASN A 53 -4.18 7.32 14.40
C ASN A 53 -3.39 6.32 13.54
N GLY A 54 -4.06 5.37 12.90
CA GLY A 54 -3.43 4.30 12.14
C GLY A 54 -2.96 3.13 13.00
N LEU A 55 -3.30 3.06 14.30
CA LEU A 55 -2.72 2.08 15.22
C LEU A 55 -3.46 0.76 15.28
N SER A 56 -2.75 -0.37 15.27
CA SER A 56 -3.30 -1.73 15.36
C SER A 56 -2.45 -2.68 16.21
N PHE A 57 -3.09 -3.47 17.08
CA PHE A 57 -2.45 -4.41 18.02
C PHE A 57 -2.55 -5.89 17.60
N TYR A 58 -2.81 -6.19 16.33
CA TYR A 58 -2.94 -7.57 15.87
C TYR A 58 -1.60 -8.32 15.94
N SER A 59 -1.60 -9.51 16.55
CA SER A 59 -0.43 -10.39 16.60
C SER A 59 -0.10 -10.95 15.21
N TYR A 60 1.18 -11.26 14.99
CA TYR A 60 1.60 -11.85 13.72
C TYR A 60 0.89 -13.19 13.43
N ASP A 61 0.64 -14.03 14.45
CA ASP A 61 -0.09 -15.29 14.29
C ASP A 61 -1.51 -15.07 13.77
N ALA A 62 -2.22 -14.08 14.30
CA ALA A 62 -3.56 -13.73 13.86
C ALA A 62 -3.56 -13.22 12.41
N ILE A 63 -2.59 -12.37 12.07
CA ILE A 63 -2.41 -11.83 10.71
C ILE A 63 -2.11 -12.96 9.72
N CYS A 64 -1.12 -13.81 10.02
CA CYS A 64 -0.73 -14.94 9.17
C CYS A 64 -1.92 -15.89 8.94
N THR A 65 -2.69 -16.18 9.99
CA THR A 65 -3.87 -17.04 9.91
C THR A 65 -4.97 -16.44 9.03
N LEU A 66 -5.31 -15.17 9.24
CA LEU A 66 -6.39 -14.49 8.51
C LEU A 66 -6.03 -14.25 7.03
N LEU A 67 -4.78 -13.89 6.76
CA LEU A 67 -4.30 -13.60 5.41
C LEU A 67 -3.76 -14.82 4.68
N GLN A 68 -3.74 -15.98 5.34
CA GLN A 68 -3.16 -17.23 4.81
C GLN A 68 -1.72 -17.06 4.33
N LEU A 69 -0.94 -16.28 5.08
CA LEU A 69 0.48 -16.08 4.83
C LEU A 69 1.29 -17.01 5.72
N ASN A 70 2.36 -17.57 5.17
CA ASN A 70 3.39 -18.17 6.02
C ASN A 70 4.27 -17.07 6.65
N LEU A 71 5.10 -17.47 7.61
CA LEU A 71 5.93 -16.53 8.37
C LEU A 71 6.88 -15.72 7.47
N ASP A 72 7.56 -16.37 6.53
CA ASP A 72 8.52 -15.70 5.64
C ASP A 72 7.84 -14.66 4.75
N GLN A 73 6.68 -15.00 4.19
CA GLN A 73 5.87 -14.10 3.38
C GLN A 73 5.38 -12.89 4.16
N TYR A 74 4.98 -13.10 5.41
CA TYR A 74 4.58 -12.02 6.30
C TYR A 74 5.76 -11.12 6.67
N VAL A 75 6.91 -11.70 7.05
CA VAL A 75 8.10 -10.94 7.42
C VAL A 75 8.61 -10.11 6.24
N GLU A 76 8.66 -10.70 5.05
CA GLU A 76 9.04 -10.00 3.81
C GLU A 76 8.09 -8.84 3.51
N ALA A 77 6.78 -9.08 3.52
CA ALA A 77 5.79 -8.05 3.25
C ALA A 77 5.83 -6.92 4.30
N ARG A 78 5.93 -7.27 5.58
CA ARG A 78 6.03 -6.29 6.68
C ARG A 78 7.26 -5.42 6.53
N ASN A 79 8.44 -6.03 6.37
CA ASN A 79 9.69 -5.28 6.27
C ASN A 79 9.68 -4.38 5.02
N SER A 80 9.17 -4.88 3.90
CA SER A 80 9.02 -4.09 2.68
C SER A 80 8.06 -2.90 2.83
N LEU A 81 6.96 -3.06 3.57
CA LEU A 81 6.06 -1.93 3.87
C LEU A 81 6.70 -0.89 4.80
N ILE A 82 7.56 -1.32 5.73
CA ILE A 82 8.36 -0.42 6.58
C ILE A 82 9.38 0.33 5.72
N ASP A 83 10.13 -0.37 4.86
CA ASP A 83 11.14 0.21 3.98
C ASP A 83 10.56 1.23 2.98
N LYS A 84 9.26 1.11 2.66
CA LYS A 84 8.51 2.04 1.80
C LYS A 84 7.82 3.18 2.57
N ASP A 85 8.05 3.32 3.87
CA ASP A 85 7.41 4.30 4.75
C ASP A 85 5.87 4.24 4.73
N LEU A 86 5.30 3.04 4.54
CA LEU A 86 3.83 2.84 4.54
C LEU A 86 3.29 2.40 5.90
N ILE A 87 4.13 1.74 6.70
CA ILE A 87 3.80 1.35 8.06
C ILE A 87 5.02 1.56 8.99
N ALA A 88 4.76 1.75 10.28
CA ALA A 88 5.74 1.57 11.35
C ALA A 88 5.37 0.35 12.21
N PHE A 89 6.37 -0.30 12.80
CA PHE A 89 6.18 -1.44 13.70
C PHE A 89 7.26 -1.46 14.78
N ASP A 90 6.86 -1.56 16.04
CA ASP A 90 7.78 -1.58 17.19
C ASP A 90 8.04 -2.98 17.78
N GLY A 91 7.46 -4.02 17.17
CA GLY A 91 7.48 -5.39 17.69
C GLY A 91 6.13 -5.82 18.30
N THR A 92 5.26 -4.87 18.63
CA THR A 92 3.94 -5.12 19.24
C THR A 92 2.81 -4.36 18.58
N LEU A 93 3.07 -3.13 18.14
CA LEU A 93 2.10 -2.18 17.63
C LEU A 93 2.45 -1.79 16.20
N PHE A 94 1.45 -1.86 15.33
CA PHE A 94 1.52 -1.32 13.98
C PHE A 94 0.99 0.10 13.95
N GLN A 95 1.57 0.94 13.10
CA GLN A 95 0.98 2.19 12.67
C GLN A 95 0.94 2.24 11.14
N VAL A 96 -0.23 2.48 10.56
CA VAL A 96 -0.35 2.87 9.15
C VAL A 96 -0.01 4.36 9.04
N LEU A 97 0.98 4.68 8.22
CA LEU A 97 1.51 6.04 8.09
C LEU A 97 0.73 6.84 7.04
N ASP A 98 0.86 8.18 7.09
CA ASP A 98 0.44 8.99 5.95
C ASP A 98 1.32 8.62 4.75
N LEU A 99 0.71 8.57 3.57
CA LEU A 99 1.46 8.16 2.37
C LEU A 99 2.58 9.17 2.10
N PRO A 100 3.79 8.75 1.73
CA PRO A 100 4.83 9.68 1.30
C PRO A 100 4.37 10.46 0.05
N PRO A 101 5.09 11.55 -0.33
CA PRO A 101 4.72 12.34 -1.51
C PRO A 101 4.68 11.53 -2.82
N ILE A 102 5.51 10.49 -2.91
CA ILE A 102 5.67 9.61 -4.08
C ILE A 102 5.94 8.19 -3.54
N PRO A 103 5.46 7.12 -4.19
CA PRO A 103 5.85 5.77 -3.81
C PRO A 103 7.37 5.61 -3.83
N ALA A 104 7.93 4.91 -2.85
CA ALA A 104 9.31 4.48 -2.92
C ALA A 104 9.46 3.56 -4.14
N GLU A 105 10.09 4.08 -5.20
CA GLU A 105 10.50 3.28 -6.35
C GLU A 105 11.35 2.13 -5.83
N GLY A 106 11.04 0.90 -6.26
CA GLY A 106 11.60 -0.31 -5.69
C GLY A 106 13.10 -0.21 -5.49
N LEU A 107 13.52 0.07 -4.26
CA LEU A 107 14.89 -0.10 -3.78
C LEU A 107 15.13 -1.61 -3.64
N SER A 108 15.05 -2.33 -4.76
CA SER A 108 15.93 -3.45 -4.92
C SER A 108 17.29 -2.84 -5.25
N LEU A 109 18.28 -3.15 -4.39
CA LEU A 109 19.69 -2.76 -4.43
C LEU A 109 20.01 -1.43 -3.69
N LYS A 110 20.49 -1.58 -2.45
CA LYS A 110 21.65 -0.77 -2.01
C LYS A 110 22.79 -1.07 -2.99
N PRO A 111 23.33 -0.10 -3.76
CA PRO A 111 24.61 -0.30 -4.39
C PRO A 111 25.66 -0.11 -3.30
N ALA A 112 26.34 -1.20 -2.95
CA ALA A 112 27.71 -1.08 -2.48
C ALA A 112 28.51 -0.48 -3.64
N LEU A 113 28.92 0.78 -3.50
CA LEU A 113 29.99 1.49 -4.22
C LEU A 113 29.98 1.52 -5.77
N ASP A 114 30.38 2.69 -6.26
CA ASP A 114 30.80 3.07 -7.61
C ASP A 114 29.73 3.41 -8.68
N SER A 115 29.66 4.74 -8.91
CA SER A 115 29.71 5.46 -10.19
C SER A 115 29.00 4.90 -11.43
N ASP A 116 28.17 5.78 -12.01
CA ASP A 116 27.78 5.84 -13.42
C ASP A 116 26.79 4.80 -13.95
N ARG A 117 25.50 5.16 -13.91
CA ARG A 117 24.65 5.43 -15.11
C ARG A 117 23.17 5.44 -14.71
N VAL A 118 22.59 6.64 -14.74
CA VAL A 118 21.15 6.84 -14.76
C VAL A 118 20.68 6.63 -16.19
N GLU A 119 19.76 5.70 -16.41
CA GLU A 119 18.66 5.73 -17.40
C GLU A 119 18.20 4.29 -17.68
N ASP A 120 17.08 3.87 -17.09
CA ASP A 120 16.02 3.17 -17.85
C ASP A 120 14.73 3.12 -17.02
N LEU A 121 13.82 4.09 -17.27
CA LEU A 121 12.47 4.06 -16.71
C LEU A 121 11.66 3.03 -17.50
N SER A 122 11.40 1.88 -16.88
CA SER A 122 10.78 0.72 -17.53
C SER A 122 9.42 1.03 -18.19
N PRO A 123 9.02 0.25 -19.24
CA PRO A 123 7.80 0.49 -20.04
C PRO A 123 6.50 0.54 -19.24
N ILE A 124 6.46 -0.10 -18.07
CA ILE A 124 5.27 -0.14 -17.20
C ILE A 124 4.98 1.24 -16.61
N SER A 125 6.03 2.00 -16.27
CA SER A 125 5.90 3.35 -15.73
C SER A 125 5.29 4.33 -16.75
N GLN A 126 5.60 4.13 -18.03
CA GLN A 126 5.07 4.92 -19.14
C GLN A 126 3.60 4.58 -19.41
N LEU A 127 3.22 3.30 -19.29
CA LEU A 127 1.85 2.85 -19.50
C LEU A 127 0.89 3.39 -18.42
N LEU A 128 1.36 3.47 -17.16
CA LEU A 128 0.58 4.05 -16.06
C LEU A 128 0.38 5.57 -16.26
N LYS A 129 1.42 6.32 -16.66
CA LYS A 129 1.30 7.77 -16.93
C LYS A 129 0.35 8.09 -18.09
N GLN A 130 0.28 7.22 -19.10
CA GLN A 130 -0.62 7.42 -20.24
C GLN A 130 -2.09 7.19 -19.86
N THR A 131 -2.36 6.21 -18.99
CA THR A 131 -3.74 5.79 -18.67
C THR A 131 -4.47 6.80 -17.76
N PHE A 132 -3.75 7.58 -16.94
CA PHE A 132 -4.35 8.55 -16.03
C PHE A 132 -4.39 10.00 -16.57
N LYS A 133 -3.87 10.25 -17.78
CA LYS A 133 -3.88 11.59 -18.39
C LYS A 133 -5.23 11.98 -19.01
N ASP A 134 -6.11 11.00 -19.23
CA ASP A 134 -7.37 11.16 -19.97
C ASP A 134 -8.65 11.03 -19.09
N ILE A 135 -8.56 11.20 -17.77
CA ILE A 135 -9.74 11.14 -16.85
C ILE A 135 -10.04 12.50 -16.23
#